data_AF-A0A2A6HKJ4-F1
#
_entry.id   AF-A0A2A6HKJ4-F1
#
_cell.length_a   1.000
_cell.length_b   1.000
_cell.length_c   1.000
_cell.angle_alpha   90.00
_cell.angle_beta   90.00
_cell.angle_gamma   90.00
#
_symmetry.space_group_name_H-M   'P 1'
#
loop_
_entity.id
_entity.type
_entity.pdbx_description
1 polymer ?
#
loop_
_entity_poly.entity_id
_entity_poly.type
_entity_poly.pdbx_seq_one_letter_code
_entity_poly.pdbx_strand_id
1 'polypeptide(L)'
;MRTHSTDGKAVRIEARVTSLTGICWGPLAPFEAEDAHDELLKSIEGRAGAELMTATVFDRESGAKCGRYDVAVDASSGDGCGMYRSIMLEPSTGEIQDLATPPLWYQYKDPEDVVVKVHKFLTDMKFFENLDAFTHHAIDRVEAEEKGQIH
;
A
#
# COMPACT_ATOMS: atom_id res chain seq x y z
N MET A 1 -52.68 -7.63 10.61
CA MET A 1 -51.33 -8.13 10.96
C MET A 1 -50.77 -8.88 9.77
N ARG A 2 -49.84 -8.28 9.01
CA ARG A 2 -49.05 -8.99 8.00
C ARG A 2 -47.66 -9.21 8.61
N THR A 3 -47.32 -10.45 8.88
CA THR A 3 -46.01 -10.89 9.34
C THR A 3 -45.04 -10.88 8.16
N HIS A 4 -44.13 -9.90 8.12
CA HIS A 4 -42.96 -9.97 7.27
C HIS A 4 -41.92 -10.86 7.95
N SER A 5 -41.74 -12.06 7.41
CA SER A 5 -40.64 -12.95 7.73
C SER A 5 -39.47 -12.57 6.83
N THR A 6 -38.61 -11.68 7.30
CA THR A 6 -37.30 -11.43 6.69
C THR A 6 -36.33 -12.37 7.35
N ASP A 7 -36.23 -13.59 6.81
CA ASP A 7 -35.11 -14.50 7.12
C ASP A 7 -33.90 -14.04 6.30
N GLY A 8 -33.43 -12.83 6.63
CA GLY A 8 -32.17 -12.29 6.14
C GLY A 8 -31.08 -12.96 6.94
N LYS A 9 -30.61 -14.13 6.48
CA LYS A 9 -29.34 -14.68 6.96
C LYS A 9 -28.28 -13.61 6.73
N ALA A 10 -27.87 -12.95 7.81
CA ALA A 10 -26.65 -12.16 7.83
C ALA A 10 -25.53 -13.12 7.45
N VAL A 11 -25.06 -13.02 6.20
CA VAL A 11 -23.77 -13.57 5.83
C VAL A 11 -22.78 -12.75 6.65
N ARG A 12 -22.36 -13.31 7.79
CA ARG A 12 -21.13 -12.87 8.45
C ARG A 12 -20.02 -13.16 7.47
N ILE A 13 -19.72 -12.18 6.62
CA ILE A 13 -18.46 -12.11 5.94
C ILE A 13 -17.47 -11.77 7.07
N GLU A 14 -17.01 -12.80 7.79
CA GLU A 14 -15.75 -12.72 8.52
C GLU A 14 -14.63 -12.65 7.48
N ALA A 15 -14.63 -11.62 6.64
CA ALA A 15 -13.45 -11.29 5.87
C ALA A 15 -12.49 -10.68 6.88
N ARG A 16 -11.80 -11.57 7.60
CA ARG A 16 -10.43 -11.27 7.99
C ARG A 16 -9.74 -10.89 6.70
N VAL A 17 -9.13 -9.71 6.64
CA VAL A 17 -8.23 -9.40 5.55
C VAL A 17 -7.21 -10.53 5.51
N THR A 18 -7.26 -11.33 4.44
CA THR A 18 -6.44 -12.52 4.33
C THR A 18 -4.99 -12.08 4.49
N SER A 19 -4.28 -12.64 5.46
CA SER A 19 -2.85 -12.40 5.62
C SER A 19 -2.16 -12.58 4.27
N LEU A 20 -1.38 -11.57 3.84
CA LEU A 20 -0.62 -11.66 2.60
C LEU A 20 0.63 -12.53 2.85
N THR A 21 0.46 -13.85 2.82
CA THR A 21 1.55 -14.80 3.03
C THR A 21 2.22 -15.13 1.70
N GLY A 22 3.38 -14.53 1.47
CA GLY A 22 4.17 -14.77 0.26
C GLY A 22 3.77 -13.82 -0.87
N ILE A 23 4.27 -12.59 -0.79
CA ILE A 23 4.19 -11.62 -1.88
C ILE A 23 5.48 -11.62 -2.70
N CYS A 24 5.37 -11.24 -3.97
CA CYS A 24 6.49 -10.83 -4.79
C CYS A 24 6.21 -9.47 -5.40
N TRP A 25 7.23 -8.82 -5.95
CA TRP A 25 7.06 -7.57 -6.68
C TRP A 25 7.72 -7.64 -8.05
N GLY A 26 7.19 -6.85 -8.97
CA GLY A 26 7.77 -6.61 -10.28
C GLY A 26 8.98 -5.66 -10.20
N PRO A 27 9.64 -5.39 -11.34
CA PRO A 27 10.73 -4.43 -11.40
C PRO A 27 10.24 -3.02 -11.07
N LEU A 28 11.13 -2.18 -10.54
CA LEU A 28 10.87 -0.75 -10.42
C LEU A 28 10.64 -0.10 -11.80
N ALA A 29 9.61 0.74 -11.86
CA ALA A 29 9.30 1.59 -13.00
C ALA A 29 9.12 3.04 -12.52
N PRO A 30 9.54 4.05 -13.29
CA PRO A 30 9.26 5.45 -12.96
C PRO A 30 7.76 5.72 -12.97
N PHE A 31 7.32 6.65 -12.13
CA PHE A 31 5.93 7.11 -12.08
C PHE A 31 5.85 8.61 -11.76
N GLU A 32 4.71 9.23 -12.03
CA GLU A 32 4.53 10.67 -11.90
C GLU A 32 4.24 11.09 -10.46
N ALA A 33 4.66 12.31 -10.09
CA ALA A 33 4.45 12.84 -8.75
C ALA A 33 2.96 13.01 -8.38
N GLU A 34 2.08 13.18 -9.36
CA GLU A 34 0.63 13.27 -9.15
C GLU A 34 0.00 11.97 -8.63
N ASP A 35 0.62 10.83 -8.93
CA ASP A 35 0.16 9.51 -8.49
C ASP A 35 0.74 9.12 -7.11
N ALA A 36 1.70 9.91 -6.60
CA ALA A 36 2.39 9.63 -5.35
C ALA A 36 1.51 9.93 -4.14
N HIS A 37 1.78 9.21 -3.06
CA HIS A 37 1.11 9.48 -1.78
C HIS A 37 1.65 10.79 -1.19
N ASP A 38 0.76 11.63 -0.65
CA ASP A 38 1.11 12.94 -0.10
C ASP A 38 2.21 12.86 0.97
N GLU A 39 2.13 11.89 1.87
CA GLU A 39 3.19 11.66 2.89
C GLU A 39 4.56 11.31 2.30
N LEU A 40 4.62 10.63 1.14
CA LEU A 40 5.89 10.40 0.44
C LEU A 40 6.43 11.73 -0.10
N LEU A 41 5.58 12.52 -0.76
CA LEU A 41 5.95 13.84 -1.31
C LEU A 41 6.42 14.81 -0.22
N LYS A 42 5.68 14.89 0.89
CA LYS A 42 6.08 15.68 2.07
C LYS A 42 7.42 15.24 2.63
N SER A 43 7.69 13.94 2.66
CA SER A 43 8.95 13.42 3.19
C SER A 43 10.15 13.84 2.34
N ILE A 44 9.98 13.95 1.03
CA ILE A 44 11.03 14.35 0.11
C ILE A 44 11.04 15.85 -0.22
N GLU A 45 10.24 16.65 0.47
CA GLU A 45 10.17 18.10 0.26
C GLU A 45 11.57 18.72 0.43
N GLY A 46 11.98 19.52 -0.55
CA GLY A 46 13.32 20.12 -0.62
C GLY A 46 14.40 19.27 -1.30
N ARG A 47 14.10 18.01 -1.68
CA ARG A 47 15.01 17.16 -2.47
C ARG A 47 14.67 17.23 -3.97
N ALA A 48 15.04 18.34 -4.61
CA ALA A 48 14.70 18.65 -6.01
C ALA A 48 15.20 17.64 -7.08
N GLY A 49 16.04 16.67 -6.71
CA GLY A 49 16.55 15.61 -7.60
C GLY A 49 16.06 14.21 -7.26
N ALA A 50 15.03 14.07 -6.41
CA ALA A 50 14.50 12.76 -6.07
C ALA A 50 13.72 12.17 -7.26
N GLU A 51 14.11 10.97 -7.68
CA GLU A 51 13.41 10.21 -8.72
C GLU A 51 12.35 9.31 -8.06
N LEU A 52 11.14 9.32 -8.61
CA LEU A 52 10.02 8.53 -8.12
C LEU A 52 9.90 7.22 -8.92
N MET A 53 9.87 6.09 -8.20
CA MET A 53 9.77 4.75 -8.77
C MET A 53 8.75 3.92 -8.01
N THR A 54 8.08 3.01 -8.71
CA THR A 54 7.09 2.10 -8.10
C THR A 54 7.32 0.66 -8.54
N ALA A 55 7.10 -0.28 -7.63
CA ALA A 55 7.12 -1.72 -7.91
C ALA A 55 5.76 -2.31 -7.56
N THR A 56 5.06 -2.88 -8.55
CA THR A 56 3.76 -3.53 -8.32
C THR A 56 3.96 -4.82 -7.53
N VAL A 57 3.15 -5.03 -6.49
CA VAL A 57 3.18 -6.20 -5.60
C VAL A 57 2.06 -7.16 -5.99
N PHE A 58 2.41 -8.44 -6.02
CA PHE A 58 1.53 -9.54 -6.38
C PHE A 58 1.50 -10.58 -5.26
N ASP A 59 0.31 -11.14 -5.03
CA ASP A 59 0.16 -12.35 -4.26
C ASP A 59 0.74 -13.54 -5.06
N ARG A 60 1.65 -14.31 -4.46
CA ARG A 60 2.38 -15.35 -5.19
C ARG A 60 1.49 -16.52 -5.60
N GLU A 61 0.45 -16.84 -4.83
CA GLU A 61 -0.41 -17.99 -5.11
C GLU A 61 -1.38 -17.70 -6.26
N SER A 62 -2.05 -16.56 -6.19
CA SER A 62 -3.08 -16.15 -7.16
C SER A 62 -2.52 -15.38 -8.35
N GLY A 63 -1.34 -14.76 -8.20
CA GLY A 63 -0.80 -13.79 -9.16
C GLY A 63 -1.58 -12.47 -9.20
N ALA A 64 -2.53 -12.26 -8.29
CA ALA A 64 -3.33 -11.05 -8.24
C ALA A 64 -2.48 -9.87 -7.73
N LYS A 65 -2.72 -8.67 -8.28
CA LYS A 65 -2.14 -7.44 -7.73
C LYS A 65 -2.72 -7.21 -6.33
N CYS A 66 -1.86 -6.97 -5.36
CA CYS A 66 -2.26 -6.76 -3.97
C CYS A 66 -1.64 -5.51 -3.32
N GLY A 67 -0.82 -4.75 -4.05
CA GLY A 67 -0.29 -3.48 -3.59
C GLY A 67 0.82 -2.95 -4.49
N ARG A 68 1.57 -1.99 -3.98
CA ARG A 68 2.78 -1.44 -4.61
C ARG A 68 3.76 -0.94 -3.56
N TYR A 69 5.04 -0.91 -3.91
CA TYR A 69 6.03 -0.12 -3.21
C TYR A 69 6.27 1.15 -3.98
N ASP A 70 6.05 2.30 -3.35
CA ASP A 70 6.43 3.60 -3.90
C ASP A 70 7.73 4.05 -3.23
N VAL A 71 8.70 4.45 -4.06
CA VAL A 71 10.05 4.78 -3.65
C VAL A 71 10.44 6.11 -4.27
N ALA A 72 11.12 6.94 -3.47
CA ALA A 72 11.82 8.12 -3.94
C ALA A 72 13.32 7.94 -3.66
N VAL A 73 14.16 8.09 -4.68
CA VAL A 73 15.61 7.94 -4.55
C VAL A 73 16.35 9.24 -4.89
N ASP A 74 17.29 9.63 -4.04
CA ASP A 74 18.14 10.80 -4.26
C ASP A 74 19.57 10.34 -4.44
N ALA A 75 20.03 10.31 -5.70
CA ALA A 75 21.37 9.87 -6.06
C ALA A 75 22.49 10.76 -5.49
N SER A 76 22.19 12.02 -5.16
CA SER A 76 23.20 12.95 -4.64
C SER A 76 23.58 12.66 -3.19
N SER A 77 22.63 12.16 -2.40
CA SER A 77 22.83 11.82 -0.99
C SER A 77 22.98 10.32 -0.74
N GLY A 78 22.60 9.47 -1.70
CA GLY A 78 22.53 8.01 -1.51
C GLY A 78 21.39 7.60 -0.59
N ASP A 79 20.41 8.48 -0.34
CA ASP A 79 19.22 8.20 0.47
C ASP A 79 18.03 7.81 -0.41
N GLY A 80 17.31 6.79 0.05
CA GLY A 80 16.05 6.35 -0.52
C GLY A 80 14.96 6.38 0.54
N CYS A 81 13.79 6.86 0.17
CA CYS A 81 12.59 6.85 0.99
C CYS A 81 11.58 5.90 0.33
N GLY A 82 10.99 4.97 1.08
CA GLY A 82 10.03 4.04 0.53
C GLY A 82 8.85 3.79 1.43
N MET A 83 7.70 3.46 0.83
CA MET A 83 6.49 3.06 1.52
C MET A 83 5.80 1.92 0.77
N TYR A 84 5.01 1.13 1.48
CA TYR A 84 4.09 0.18 0.88
C TYR A 84 2.69 0.78 0.85
N ARG A 85 1.99 0.55 -0.26
CA ARG A 85 0.59 0.92 -0.45
C ARG A 85 -0.24 -0.25 -0.91
N SER A 86 -1.47 -0.34 -0.43
CA SER A 86 -2.41 -1.36 -0.84
C SER A 86 -3.83 -0.83 -0.77
N ILE A 87 -4.67 -1.32 -1.68
CA ILE A 87 -6.08 -1.00 -1.71
C ILE A 87 -6.80 -2.12 -0.99
N MET A 88 -7.44 -1.80 0.12
CA MET A 88 -8.16 -2.74 0.95
C MET A 88 -9.65 -2.45 0.93
N LEU A 89 -10.47 -3.47 0.69
CA LEU A 89 -11.90 -3.38 0.93
C LEU A 89 -12.15 -3.69 2.41
N GLU A 90 -12.62 -2.71 3.17
CA GLU A 90 -13.08 -2.94 4.53
C GLU A 90 -14.42 -3.70 4.50
N PRO A 91 -14.49 -4.95 4.97
CA PRO A 91 -15.66 -5.79 4.73
C PRO A 91 -16.88 -5.42 5.56
N SER A 92 -16.67 -4.75 6.69
CA SER A 92 -17.74 -4.31 7.62
C SER A 92 -18.51 -3.11 7.07
N THR A 93 -17.84 -2.21 6.37
CA THR A 93 -18.39 -0.96 5.82
C THR A 93 -18.61 -1.04 4.32
N GLY A 94 -17.86 -1.90 3.62
CA GLY A 94 -17.79 -1.95 2.16
C GLY A 94 -16.96 -0.80 1.58
N GLU A 95 -16.24 -0.04 2.42
CA GLU A 95 -15.41 1.07 1.98
C GLU A 95 -14.08 0.57 1.40
N ILE A 96 -13.58 1.26 0.39
CA ILE A 96 -12.25 0.99 -0.16
C ILE A 96 -11.29 1.96 0.52
N GLN A 97 -10.22 1.43 1.09
CA GLN A 97 -9.20 2.17 1.81
C GLN A 97 -7.87 2.04 1.06
N ASP A 98 -7.22 3.16 0.75
CA ASP A 98 -5.83 3.13 0.28
C ASP A 98 -4.90 3.16 1.48
N LEU A 99 -4.53 1.97 1.95
CA LEU A 99 -3.60 1.79 3.05
C LEU A 99 -2.20 2.19 2.61
N ALA A 100 -1.58 3.15 3.30
CA ALA A 100 -0.18 3.49 3.11
C ALA A 100 0.61 3.32 4.42
N THR A 101 1.79 2.73 4.35
CA THR A 101 2.72 2.72 5.47
C THR A 101 3.40 4.08 5.61
N PRO A 102 3.91 4.45 6.79
CA PRO A 102 4.77 5.62 6.89
C PRO A 102 5.96 5.54 5.92
N PRO A 103 6.43 6.69 5.41
CA PRO A 103 7.65 6.76 4.61
C PRO A 103 8.88 6.38 5.46
N LEU A 104 9.66 5.43 4.96
CA LEU A 104 10.82 4.86 5.64
C LEU A 104 12.10 5.20 4.89
N TRP A 105 13.09 5.72 5.61
CA TRP A 105 14.35 6.18 5.05
C TRP A 105 15.48 5.16 5.21
N TYR A 106 16.20 4.93 4.11
CA TYR A 106 17.35 4.04 4.07
C TYR A 106 18.42 4.60 3.14
N GLN A 107 19.68 4.44 3.53
CA GLN A 107 20.80 4.54 2.59
C GLN A 107 20.71 3.40 1.57
N TYR A 108 20.96 3.64 0.28
CA TYR A 108 20.84 2.63 -0.77
C TYR A 108 22.08 2.60 -1.69
N LYS A 109 22.28 1.47 -2.37
CA LYS A 109 23.26 1.35 -3.47
C LYS A 109 22.57 1.16 -4.80
N ASP A 110 21.46 0.44 -4.79
CA ASP A 110 20.52 0.25 -5.88
C ASP A 110 19.11 0.65 -5.40
N PRO A 111 18.28 1.36 -6.19
CA PRO A 111 16.90 1.68 -5.81
C PRO A 111 16.08 0.47 -5.32
N GLU A 112 16.32 -0.73 -5.86
CA GLU A 112 15.68 -1.96 -5.41
C GLU A 112 16.02 -2.31 -3.95
N ASP A 113 17.17 -1.86 -3.42
CA ASP A 113 17.55 -2.04 -2.02
C ASP A 113 16.52 -1.38 -1.08
N VAL A 114 15.93 -0.27 -1.49
CA VAL A 114 14.92 0.45 -0.70
C VAL A 114 13.68 -0.41 -0.56
N VAL A 115 13.21 -1.01 -1.66
CA VAL A 115 12.06 -1.93 -1.67
C VAL A 115 12.32 -3.12 -0.75
N VAL A 116 13.49 -3.75 -0.87
CA VAL A 116 13.88 -4.90 -0.03
C VAL A 116 13.90 -4.51 1.46
N LYS A 117 14.42 -3.32 1.81
CA LYS A 117 14.49 -2.85 3.19
C LYS A 117 13.13 -2.50 3.78
N VAL A 118 12.28 -1.82 3.01
CA VAL A 118 10.88 -1.55 3.38
C VAL A 118 10.15 -2.86 3.60
N HIS A 119 10.21 -3.79 2.63
CA HIS A 119 9.58 -5.10 2.76
C HIS A 119 10.05 -5.85 4.00
N LYS A 120 11.37 -5.90 4.24
CA LYS A 120 11.95 -6.54 5.41
C LYS A 120 11.42 -5.93 6.71
N PHE A 121 11.41 -4.60 6.81
CA PHE A 121 10.90 -3.90 8.00
C PHE A 121 9.43 -4.24 8.26
N LEU A 122 8.58 -4.20 7.23
CA LEU A 122 7.17 -4.52 7.34
C LEU A 122 6.93 -5.99 7.74
N THR A 123 7.68 -6.92 7.15
CA THR A 123 7.63 -8.34 7.52
C THR A 123 8.10 -8.57 8.96
N ASP A 124 9.20 -7.94 9.37
CA ASP A 124 9.72 -8.07 10.75
C ASP A 124 8.70 -7.56 11.78
N MET A 125 7.88 -6.56 11.43
CA MET A 125 6.77 -6.07 12.25
C MET A 125 5.45 -6.84 12.07
N LYS A 126 5.45 -7.91 11.28
CA LYS A 126 4.25 -8.71 10.96
C LYS A 126 3.10 -7.89 10.37
N PHE A 127 3.44 -6.85 9.62
CA PHE A 127 2.47 -5.95 8.97
C PHE A 127 1.51 -6.74 8.06
N PHE A 128 2.06 -7.58 7.17
CA PHE A 128 1.27 -8.37 6.21
C PHE A 128 0.40 -9.46 6.84
N GLU A 129 0.65 -9.81 8.11
CA GLU A 129 -0.17 -10.74 8.89
C GLU A 129 -1.33 -10.02 9.61
N ASN A 130 -1.26 -8.69 9.77
CA ASN A 130 -2.17 -7.90 10.59
C ASN A 130 -2.58 -6.58 9.90
N LEU A 131 -2.91 -6.63 8.61
CA LEU A 131 -3.26 -5.46 7.81
C LEU A 131 -4.38 -4.61 8.44
N ASP A 132 -5.39 -5.26 9.04
CA ASP A 132 -6.51 -4.60 9.75
C ASP A 132 -6.06 -3.64 10.88
N ALA A 133 -4.90 -3.89 11.50
CA ALA A 133 -4.38 -3.05 12.58
C ALA A 133 -3.80 -1.71 12.08
N PHE A 134 -3.59 -1.57 10.77
CA PHE A 134 -2.92 -0.42 10.17
C PHE A 134 -3.84 0.48 9.34
N THR A 135 -5.15 0.18 9.29
CA THR A 135 -6.19 0.97 8.61
C THR A 135 -6.25 2.44 9.07
N HIS A 136 -5.71 2.78 10.24
CA HIS A 136 -5.57 4.17 10.70
C HIS A 136 -4.68 5.06 9.80
N HIS A 137 -3.89 4.48 8.90
CA HIS A 137 -3.10 5.20 7.90
C HIS A 137 -3.69 5.08 6.48
N ALA A 138 -4.95 4.64 6.36
CA ALA A 138 -5.64 4.60 5.08
C ALA A 138 -6.04 6.01 4.61
N ILE A 139 -5.84 6.27 3.32
CA ILE A 139 -6.48 7.37 2.60
C ILE A 139 -7.92 6.99 2.27
N ASP A 140 -8.81 7.98 2.31
CA ASP A 140 -10.21 7.84 1.91
C ASP A 140 -10.37 7.41 0.44
N ARG A 141 -11.39 6.60 0.19
CA ARG A 141 -11.74 6.09 -1.14
C ARG A 141 -11.85 7.18 -2.20
N VAL A 142 -12.56 8.25 -1.88
CA VAL A 142 -12.89 9.32 -2.84
C VAL A 142 -11.62 9.99 -3.30
N GLU A 143 -10.69 10.23 -2.37
CA GLU A 143 -9.38 10.79 -2.68
C GLU A 143 -8.53 9.82 -3.54
N ALA A 144 -8.61 8.52 -3.28
CA ALA A 144 -7.91 7.51 -4.07
C ALA A 144 -8.50 7.34 -5.49
N GLU A 145 -9.82 7.46 -5.67
CA GLU A 145 -10.49 7.47 -6.98
C GLU A 145 -10.15 8.75 -7.76
N GLU A 146 -10.16 9.91 -7.10
CA GLU A 146 -9.81 11.19 -7.72
C GLU A 146 -8.36 11.24 -8.22
N LYS A 147 -7.43 10.61 -7.49
CA LYS A 147 -6.02 10.48 -7.88
C LYS A 147 -5.76 9.34 -8.87
N GLY A 148 -6.78 8.63 -9.35
CA GLY A 148 -6.62 7.50 -10.28
C GLY A 148 -5.87 6.32 -9.70
N GLN A 149 -5.78 6.22 -8.37
CA GLN A 149 -5.00 5.19 -7.68
C GLN A 149 -5.78 3.88 -7.57
N ILE A 150 -7.11 3.96 -7.68
CA ILE A 150 -8.04 2.82 -7.74
C ILE A 150 -8.97 2.99 -8.97
N HIS A 151 -9.42 1.90 -9.59
CA HIS A 151 -10.24 1.90 -10.81
C HIS A 151 -11.49 1.04 -10.64
#